data_AF-A0A2S3IFY9-F1
#
_entry.id   AF-A0A2S3IFY9-F1
#
_cell.length_a   1.000
_cell.length_b   1.000
_cell.length_c   1.000
_cell.angle_alpha   90.00
_cell.angle_beta   90.00
_cell.angle_gamma   90.00
#
_symmetry.space_group_name_H-M   'P 1'
#
loop_
_entity.id
_entity.type
_entity.pdbx_description
1 polymer ?
#
loop_
_entity_poly.entity_id
_entity_poly.type
_entity_poly.pdbx_seq_one_letter_code
_entity_poly.pdbx_strand_id
1 'polypeptide(L)'
;MALTADELKAKAEVYYGDDICQQCTQLLLKEAGLPNGLLPLKDLIECGYVQETGYVWLKQKKRVDHVFQSLGRLVSYGTEITGYAEKGRIKKVKGIKTRELMVWVPVEEIALDQPATGKLICKSIVGITKTFPASAFHIPEKENQKMNCAAPKPVVLMERAPQVVKNN
;
A
#
# COMPACT_ATOMS: atom_id res chain seq x y z
N MET A 1 -15.30 -15.77 14.57
CA MET A 1 -16.23 -15.00 13.71
C MET A 1 -15.40 -14.11 12.81
N ALA A 2 -15.59 -14.19 11.48
CA ALA A 2 -14.90 -13.31 10.56
C ALA A 2 -15.62 -11.96 10.55
N LEU A 3 -14.98 -10.91 11.06
CA LEU A 3 -15.48 -9.53 10.97
C LEU A 3 -15.67 -9.19 9.49
N THR A 4 -16.88 -8.81 9.10
CA THR A 4 -17.19 -8.43 7.72
C THR A 4 -16.57 -7.06 7.40
N ALA A 5 -16.28 -6.80 6.13
CA ALA A 5 -15.70 -5.50 5.71
C ALA A 5 -16.57 -4.30 6.10
N ASP A 6 -17.88 -4.51 6.30
CA ASP A 6 -18.84 -3.48 6.71
C ASP A 6 -18.67 -3.10 8.19
N GLU A 7 -18.46 -4.08 9.08
CA GLU A 7 -18.20 -3.82 10.50
C GLU A 7 -16.81 -3.21 10.76
N LEU A 8 -15.82 -3.58 9.94
CA LEU A 8 -14.48 -2.99 10.00
C LEU A 8 -14.50 -1.51 9.61
N LYS A 9 -15.41 -1.10 8.72
CA LYS A 9 -15.58 0.31 8.29
C LYS A 9 -16.18 1.19 9.37
N ALA A 10 -16.94 0.64 10.33
CA ALA A 10 -17.58 1.40 11.40
C ALA A 10 -16.57 2.05 12.38
N LYS A 11 -15.39 1.46 12.55
CA LYS A 11 -14.27 2.01 13.34
C LYS A 11 -13.16 2.63 12.48
N ALA A 12 -13.38 2.74 11.18
CA ALA A 12 -12.35 3.18 10.27
C ALA A 12 -12.25 4.71 10.25
N GLU A 13 -11.02 5.19 10.14
CA GLU A 13 -10.77 6.58 9.79
C GLU A 13 -10.80 6.69 8.27
N VAL A 14 -11.87 7.32 7.77
CA VAL A 14 -12.12 7.53 6.35
C VAL A 14 -11.92 9.00 6.02
N TYR A 15 -11.07 9.24 5.04
CA TYR A 15 -10.76 10.54 4.50
C TYR A 15 -11.33 10.64 3.08
N TYR A 16 -11.85 11.81 2.75
CA TYR A 16 -12.41 12.10 1.44
C TYR A 16 -11.68 13.28 0.81
N GLY A 17 -11.56 13.24 -0.51
CA GLY A 17 -10.92 14.29 -1.29
C GLY A 17 -9.47 13.97 -1.63
N ASP A 18 -9.09 14.32 -2.85
CA ASP A 18 -7.84 13.91 -3.48
C ASP A 18 -6.63 14.25 -2.59
N ASP A 19 -6.46 15.53 -2.24
CA ASP A 19 -5.31 16.04 -1.47
C ASP A 19 -5.10 15.29 -0.13
N ILE A 20 -6.17 15.15 0.66
CA ILE A 20 -6.11 14.47 1.96
C ILE A 20 -5.84 12.97 1.78
N CYS A 21 -6.45 12.33 0.79
CA CYS A 21 -6.22 10.92 0.50
C CYS A 21 -4.78 10.66 0.05
N GLN A 22 -4.17 11.57 -0.72
CA GLN A 22 -2.76 11.48 -1.11
C GLN A 22 -1.88 11.54 0.14
N GLN A 23 -2.11 12.52 1.02
CA GLN A 23 -1.35 12.68 2.27
C GLN A 23 -1.48 11.46 3.20
N CYS A 24 -2.70 10.98 3.44
CA CYS A 24 -2.94 9.78 4.26
C CYS A 24 -2.22 8.55 3.69
N THR A 25 -2.25 8.37 2.36
CA THR A 25 -1.59 7.23 1.72
C THR A 25 -0.07 7.33 1.82
N GLN A 26 0.52 8.52 1.64
CA GLN A 26 1.95 8.73 1.82
C GLN A 26 2.39 8.46 3.27
N LEU A 27 1.64 8.95 4.25
CA LEU A 27 1.90 8.67 5.66
C LEU A 27 1.80 7.17 5.96
N LEU A 28 0.77 6.48 5.46
CA LEU A 28 0.62 5.04 5.62
C LEU A 28 1.83 4.27 5.04
N LEU A 29 2.27 4.63 3.83
CA LEU A 29 3.45 4.00 3.20
C LEU A 29 4.71 4.26 4.03
N LYS A 30 4.91 5.50 4.49
CA LYS A 30 6.03 5.89 5.34
C LYS A 30 6.06 5.12 6.66
N GLU A 31 4.94 5.05 7.36
CA GLU A 31 4.81 4.30 8.62
C GLU A 31 5.00 2.79 8.39
N ALA A 32 4.57 2.28 7.23
CA ALA A 32 4.83 0.90 6.83
C ALA A 32 6.28 0.68 6.36
N GLY A 33 7.10 1.73 6.29
CA GLY A 33 8.47 1.69 5.76
C GLY A 33 8.56 1.47 4.24
N LEU A 34 7.44 1.52 3.54
CA LEU A 34 7.34 1.28 2.11
C LEU A 34 7.67 2.55 1.30
N PRO A 35 8.18 2.40 0.07
CA PRO A 35 8.54 3.55 -0.75
C PRO A 35 7.32 4.38 -1.16
N ASN A 36 7.42 5.71 -1.05
CA ASN A 36 6.32 6.66 -1.30
C ASN A 36 5.75 6.60 -2.73
N GLY A 37 6.53 6.14 -3.71
CA GLY A 37 6.09 6.01 -5.10
C GLY A 37 5.55 4.62 -5.48
N LEU A 38 5.21 3.79 -4.49
CA LEU A 38 4.63 2.47 -4.74
C LEU A 38 3.25 2.54 -5.41
N LEU A 39 2.49 3.60 -5.15
CA LEU A 39 1.13 3.82 -5.66
C LEU A 39 1.07 5.15 -6.44
N PRO A 40 0.48 5.18 -7.65
CA PRO A 40 0.19 6.42 -8.34
C PRO A 40 -1.01 7.12 -7.68
N LEU A 41 -0.74 8.10 -6.83
CA LEU A 41 -1.74 8.87 -6.10
C LEU A 41 -2.40 9.91 -7.03
N LYS A 42 -3.46 9.51 -7.73
CA LYS A 42 -4.14 10.40 -8.69
C LYS A 42 -5.65 10.20 -8.68
N ASP A 43 -6.40 11.31 -8.64
CA ASP A 43 -7.86 11.33 -8.68
C ASP A 43 -8.47 10.43 -7.58
N LEU A 44 -7.93 10.53 -6.36
CA LEU A 44 -8.39 9.79 -5.19
C LEU A 44 -9.71 10.37 -4.69
N ILE A 45 -10.65 9.49 -4.41
CA ILE A 45 -11.98 9.83 -3.92
C ILE A 45 -12.02 9.65 -2.39
N GLU A 46 -11.52 8.51 -1.95
CA GLU A 46 -11.68 8.02 -0.59
C GLU A 46 -10.46 7.19 -0.19
N CYS A 47 -9.97 7.40 1.02
CA CYS A 47 -8.92 6.61 1.65
C CYS A 47 -9.40 6.23 3.05
N GLY A 48 -9.45 4.95 3.36
CA GLY A 48 -9.83 4.48 4.68
C GLY A 48 -8.77 3.58 5.30
N TYR A 49 -8.60 3.69 6.61
CA TYR A 49 -7.80 2.75 7.37
C TYR A 49 -8.47 2.36 8.69
N VAL A 50 -8.23 1.13 9.11
CA VAL A 50 -8.68 0.58 10.39
C VAL A 50 -7.47 0.31 11.25
N GLN A 51 -7.20 1.18 12.22
CA GLN A 51 -6.02 1.06 13.09
C GLN A 51 -5.96 -0.30 13.82
N GLU A 52 -7.11 -0.81 14.24
CA GLU A 52 -7.23 -2.07 15.00
C GLU A 52 -6.78 -3.31 14.21
N THR A 53 -6.93 -3.30 12.87
CA THR A 53 -6.63 -4.47 12.02
C THR A 53 -5.54 -4.22 10.99
N GLY A 54 -5.13 -2.96 10.80
CA GLY A 54 -4.31 -2.52 9.68
C GLY A 54 -5.01 -2.62 8.33
N TYR A 55 -6.32 -2.85 8.28
CA TYR A 55 -7.07 -2.89 7.02
C TYR A 55 -7.09 -1.51 6.39
N VAL A 56 -6.73 -1.42 5.11
CA VAL A 56 -6.67 -0.19 4.36
C VAL A 56 -7.37 -0.36 3.02
N TRP A 57 -8.03 0.70 2.58
CA TRP A 57 -8.57 0.76 1.24
C TRP A 57 -8.43 2.15 0.64
N LEU A 58 -8.29 2.16 -0.68
CA LEU A 58 -8.12 3.35 -1.48
C LEU A 58 -9.07 3.26 -2.66
N LYS A 59 -9.85 4.32 -2.87
CA LYS A 59 -10.79 4.44 -3.97
C LYS A 59 -10.36 5.59 -4.86
N GLN A 60 -10.23 5.30 -6.14
CA GLN A 60 -9.83 6.25 -7.17
C GLN A 60 -10.90 6.33 -8.27
N LYS A 61 -11.00 7.49 -8.92
CA LYS A 61 -12.07 7.78 -9.88
C LYS A 61 -12.03 6.87 -11.11
N LYS A 62 -10.83 6.47 -11.53
CA LYS A 62 -10.61 5.62 -12.71
C LYS A 62 -9.43 4.71 -12.45
N ARG A 63 -9.38 3.56 -13.13
CA ARG A 63 -8.18 2.72 -13.14
C ARG A 63 -6.99 3.51 -13.69
N VAL A 64 -5.82 3.29 -13.12
CA VAL A 64 -4.57 3.94 -13.54
C VAL A 64 -3.57 2.85 -13.89
N ASP A 65 -3.03 2.91 -15.10
CA ASP A 65 -1.94 2.05 -15.52
C ASP A 65 -0.64 2.85 -15.42
N HIS A 66 0.32 2.37 -14.64
CA HIS A 66 1.60 3.01 -14.41
C HIS A 66 2.74 2.13 -14.92
N VAL A 67 3.67 2.75 -15.67
CA VAL A 67 4.89 2.09 -16.11
C VAL A 67 6.03 2.56 -15.21
N PHE A 68 6.56 1.65 -14.40
CA PHE A 68 7.80 1.88 -13.68
C PHE A 68 8.95 1.76 -14.69
N GLN A 69 9.34 2.88 -15.30
CA GLN A 69 10.38 2.91 -16.33
C GLN A 69 11.69 2.29 -15.84
N SER A 70 12.10 2.61 -14.61
CA SER A 70 13.29 2.04 -13.95
C SER A 70 13.25 0.52 -13.80
N LEU A 71 12.06 -0.09 -13.83
CA LEU A 71 11.86 -1.53 -13.70
C LEU A 71 11.41 -2.19 -15.02
N GLY A 72 11.05 -1.39 -16.03
CA GLY A 72 10.42 -1.87 -17.27
C GLY A 72 9.10 -2.61 -17.03
N ARG A 73 8.38 -2.31 -15.94
CA ARG A 73 7.16 -3.03 -15.53
C ARG A 73 5.92 -2.18 -15.67
N LEU A 74 4.89 -2.75 -16.27
CA LEU A 74 3.55 -2.18 -16.32
C LEU A 74 2.70 -2.74 -15.18
N VAL A 75 2.16 -1.85 -14.37
CA VAL A 75 1.29 -2.17 -13.22
C VAL A 75 -0.04 -1.43 -13.40
N SER A 76 -1.14 -2.16 -13.25
CA SER A 76 -2.49 -1.64 -13.30
C SER A 76 -3.06 -1.55 -11.89
N TYR A 77 -3.58 -0.37 -11.57
CA TYR A 77 -4.23 -0.02 -10.33
C TYR A 77 -5.73 0.16 -10.61
N GLY A 78 -6.55 -0.67 -9.98
CA GLY A 78 -8.00 -0.65 -10.10
C GLY A 78 -8.63 0.56 -9.43
N THR A 79 -9.94 0.73 -9.60
CA THR A 79 -10.71 1.81 -8.95
C THR A 79 -10.84 1.64 -7.45
N GLU A 80 -10.67 0.42 -6.95
CA GLU A 80 -10.66 0.09 -5.53
C GLU A 80 -9.45 -0.80 -5.26
N ILE A 81 -8.60 -0.35 -4.35
CA ILE A 81 -7.41 -1.07 -3.89
C ILE A 81 -7.62 -1.33 -2.41
N THR A 82 -7.43 -2.58 -1.98
CA THR A 82 -7.58 -2.95 -0.58
C THR A 82 -6.41 -3.79 -0.12
N GLY A 83 -6.08 -3.75 1.16
CA GLY A 83 -5.07 -4.63 1.74
C GLY A 83 -5.02 -4.52 3.26
N TYR A 84 -4.11 -5.25 3.87
CA TYR A 84 -3.79 -5.14 5.29
C TYR A 84 -2.36 -4.65 5.40
N ALA A 85 -2.18 -3.40 5.80
CA ALA A 85 -0.89 -2.79 6.02
C ALA A 85 -0.35 -3.19 7.40
N GLU A 86 0.89 -3.63 7.43
CA GLU A 86 1.69 -3.92 8.62
C GLU A 86 3.06 -3.22 8.46
N LYS A 87 3.80 -3.08 9.56
CA LYS A 87 5.18 -2.56 9.52
C LYS A 87 6.06 -3.40 8.58
N GLY A 88 6.49 -2.81 7.47
CA GLY A 88 7.32 -3.42 6.44
C GLY A 88 6.58 -4.26 5.40
N ARG A 89 5.25 -4.34 5.38
CA ARG A 89 4.50 -5.19 4.42
C ARG A 89 3.02 -4.85 4.28
N ILE A 90 2.44 -5.17 3.14
CA ILE A 90 0.99 -5.14 2.87
C ILE A 90 0.57 -6.51 2.37
N LYS A 91 -0.45 -7.10 3.01
CA LYS A 91 -0.97 -8.43 2.69
C LYS A 91 -2.38 -8.39 2.11
N LYS A 92 -2.76 -9.48 1.43
CA LYS A 92 -4.07 -9.66 0.79
C LYS A 92 -4.43 -8.46 -0.07
N VAL A 93 -3.45 -7.98 -0.81
CA VAL A 93 -3.61 -6.86 -1.73
C VAL A 93 -4.64 -7.26 -2.79
N LYS A 94 -5.58 -6.36 -3.05
CA LYS A 94 -6.53 -6.48 -4.16
C LYS A 94 -6.56 -5.16 -4.92
N GLY A 95 -6.90 -5.23 -6.20
CA GLY A 95 -6.94 -4.06 -7.07
C GLY A 95 -5.60 -3.71 -7.73
N ILE A 96 -4.50 -4.40 -7.41
CA ILE A 96 -3.20 -4.22 -8.07
C ILE A 96 -2.90 -5.43 -8.95
N LYS A 97 -2.57 -5.20 -10.22
CA LYS A 97 -2.18 -6.23 -11.17
C LYS A 97 -0.88 -5.84 -11.87
N THR A 98 0.02 -6.78 -12.06
CA THR A 98 1.23 -6.60 -12.86
C THR A 98 1.08 -7.31 -14.20
N ARG A 99 1.70 -6.77 -15.26
CA ARG A 99 1.73 -7.45 -16.56
C ARG A 99 2.94 -8.39 -16.60
N GLU A 100 2.67 -9.69 -16.71
CA GLU A 100 3.69 -10.73 -16.83
C GLU A 100 3.34 -11.63 -18.03
N LEU A 101 4.30 -11.86 -18.93
CA LEU A 101 4.14 -12.71 -20.12
C LEU A 101 2.80 -12.49 -20.87
N MET A 102 2.46 -11.22 -21.12
CA MET A 102 1.21 -10.74 -21.74
C MET A 102 -0.09 -10.87 -20.92
N VAL A 103 -0.08 -11.51 -19.76
CA VAL A 103 -1.24 -11.68 -18.88
C VAL A 103 -1.19 -10.71 -17.70
N TRP A 104 -2.36 -10.28 -17.21
CA TRP A 104 -2.47 -9.50 -15.98
C TRP A 104 -2.55 -10.41 -14.76
N VAL A 105 -1.55 -10.34 -13.91
CA VAL A 105 -1.43 -11.17 -12.71
C VAL A 105 -1.68 -10.30 -11.47
N PRO A 106 -2.62 -10.65 -10.59
CA PRO A 106 -2.87 -9.87 -9.38
C PRO A 106 -1.75 -10.06 -8.35
N VAL A 107 -1.41 -8.97 -7.67
CA VAL A 107 -0.45 -8.94 -6.57
C VAL A 107 -1.20 -9.31 -5.29
N GLU A 108 -0.64 -10.22 -4.50
CA GLU A 108 -1.21 -10.70 -3.24
C GLU A 108 -0.52 -10.08 -2.01
N GLU A 109 0.80 -9.93 -2.05
CA GLU A 109 1.59 -9.40 -0.93
C GLU A 109 2.73 -8.52 -1.44
N ILE A 110 3.00 -7.43 -0.75
CA ILE A 110 4.15 -6.56 -0.96
C ILE A 110 4.88 -6.47 0.38
N ALA A 111 6.15 -6.83 0.44
CA ALA A 111 6.92 -6.83 1.68
C ALA A 111 8.31 -6.24 1.46
N LEU A 112 8.90 -5.67 2.50
CA LEU A 112 10.32 -5.33 2.53
C LEU A 112 11.11 -6.54 3.01
N ASP A 113 12.24 -6.78 2.35
CA ASP A 113 13.21 -7.77 2.78
C ASP A 113 13.87 -7.30 4.09
N GLN A 114 13.62 -8.02 5.19
CA GLN A 114 14.23 -7.78 6.51
C GLN A 114 15.13 -8.97 6.89
N PRO A 115 16.38 -8.75 7.36
CA PRO A 115 17.06 -7.48 7.63
C PRO A 115 18.08 -7.07 6.52
N ALA A 116 18.09 -5.78 6.15
CA ALA A 116 19.25 -5.05 5.58
C ALA A 116 19.53 -5.01 4.05
N THR A 117 18.58 -5.29 3.13
CA THR A 117 18.87 -5.10 1.68
C THR A 117 18.17 -3.95 0.99
N GLY A 118 17.16 -3.31 1.61
CA GLY A 118 16.40 -2.24 0.96
C GLY A 118 15.67 -2.71 -0.30
N LYS A 119 15.27 -3.99 -0.34
CA LYS A 119 14.55 -4.61 -1.45
C LYS A 119 13.08 -4.77 -1.13
N LEU A 120 12.23 -4.52 -2.12
CA LEU A 120 10.81 -4.75 -2.12
C LEU A 120 10.52 -6.12 -2.78
N ILE A 121 9.85 -7.00 -2.05
CA ILE A 121 9.39 -8.31 -2.49
C ILE A 121 7.90 -8.22 -2.80
N CYS A 122 7.53 -8.42 -4.06
CA CYS A 122 6.16 -8.51 -4.51
C CYS A 122 5.81 -9.98 -4.81
N LYS A 123 4.81 -10.51 -4.12
CA LYS A 123 4.25 -11.84 -4.38
C LYS A 123 2.93 -11.70 -5.10
N SER A 124 2.75 -12.53 -6.12
CA SER A 124 1.50 -12.64 -6.87
C SER A 124 0.74 -13.89 -6.47
N ILE A 125 -0.57 -13.89 -6.71
CA ILE A 125 -1.46 -15.00 -6.30
C ILE A 125 -1.10 -16.33 -6.95
N VAL A 126 -0.38 -16.29 -8.08
CA VAL A 126 0.06 -17.48 -8.84
C VAL A 126 1.41 -18.02 -8.34
N GLY A 127 1.87 -17.58 -7.16
CA GLY A 127 3.11 -18.04 -6.54
C GLY A 127 4.40 -17.41 -7.10
N ILE A 128 4.30 -16.48 -8.06
CA ILE A 128 5.48 -15.77 -8.58
C ILE A 128 5.86 -14.69 -7.58
N THR A 129 7.08 -14.79 -7.07
CA THR A 129 7.72 -13.78 -6.23
C THR A 129 8.75 -13.00 -7.04
N LYS A 130 8.71 -11.67 -6.94
CA LYS A 130 9.66 -10.77 -7.59
C LYS A 130 10.27 -9.86 -6.55
N THR A 131 11.57 -9.63 -6.68
CA THR A 131 12.30 -8.75 -5.79
C THR A 131 12.85 -7.58 -6.59
N PHE A 132 12.67 -6.38 -6.08
CA PHE A 132 13.02 -5.13 -6.71
C PHE A 132 13.77 -4.23 -5.71
N PRO A 133 14.67 -3.35 -6.13
CA PRO A 133 15.24 -2.35 -5.24
C PRO A 133 14.16 -1.34 -4.81
N ALA A 134 14.03 -1.05 -3.52
CA ALA A 134 13.03 -0.10 -3.01
C ALA A 134 13.23 1.31 -3.60
N SER A 135 14.48 1.67 -3.91
CA SER A 135 14.84 2.93 -4.58
C SER A 135 14.17 3.12 -5.93
N ALA A 136 13.83 2.04 -6.65
CA ALA A 136 13.14 2.15 -7.94
C ALA A 136 11.67 2.57 -7.83
N PHE A 137 11.12 2.54 -6.62
CA PHE A 137 9.77 3.04 -6.30
C PHE A 137 9.83 4.36 -5.52
N HIS A 138 11.01 4.95 -5.35
CA HIS A 138 11.11 6.27 -4.75
C HIS A 138 10.89 7.30 -5.86
N ILE A 139 9.86 8.13 -5.71
CA ILE A 139 9.64 9.28 -6.58
C ILE A 139 10.29 10.47 -5.87
N PRO A 140 11.13 11.28 -6.54
CA PRO A 140 11.63 12.51 -5.94
C PRO A 140 10.42 13.36 -5.52
N GLU A 141 10.38 13.79 -4.26
CA GLU A 141 9.35 14.68 -3.76
C GLU A 141 9.29 15.92 -4.67
N LYS A 142 8.30 15.97 -5.57
CA LYS A 142 7.96 17.21 -6.24
C LYS A 142 7.27 18.04 -5.18
N GLU A 143 8.00 19.03 -4.66
CA GLU A 143 7.49 20.15 -3.88
C GLU A 143 6.37 20.83 -4.66
N ASN A 144 5.15 20.32 -4.59
CA ASN A 144 3.97 21.04 -5.07
C ASN A 144 2.67 20.47 -4.47
N GLN A 145 2.43 20.75 -3.18
CA GLN A 145 1.21 21.45 -2.77
C GLN A 145 1.30 21.85 -1.29
N LYS A 146 0.88 23.09 -1.04
CA LYS A 146 1.00 23.78 0.25
C LYS A 146 0.26 23.04 1.36
N MET A 147 0.97 22.97 2.48
CA MET A 147 0.69 22.33 3.74
C MET A 147 -0.43 23.04 4.51
N ASN A 148 -1.69 22.84 4.13
CA ASN A 148 -2.80 23.60 4.76
C ASN A 148 -4.08 22.77 4.92
N CYS A 149 -4.04 21.59 5.53
CA CYS A 149 -5.24 20.94 6.10
C CYS A 149 -4.84 20.14 7.34
N ALA A 150 -5.72 20.09 8.34
CA ALA A 150 -5.48 19.44 9.63
C ALA A 150 -4.74 18.11 9.44
N ALA A 151 -3.55 17.99 10.04
CA ALA A 151 -2.68 16.83 9.87
C ALA A 151 -3.50 15.54 10.07
N PRO A 152 -3.44 14.58 9.13
CA PRO A 152 -4.01 13.26 9.36
C PRO A 152 -3.46 12.73 10.68
N LYS A 153 -4.31 12.11 11.50
CA LYS A 153 -3.82 11.51 12.75
C LYS A 153 -2.68 10.54 12.41
N PRO A 154 -1.62 10.48 13.23
CA PRO A 154 -0.53 9.55 13.00
C PRO A 154 -1.09 8.13 12.86
N VAL A 155 -0.82 7.51 11.72
CA VAL A 155 -1.29 6.15 11.44
C VAL A 155 -0.44 5.18 12.24
N VAL A 156 -0.89 4.83 13.44
CA VAL A 156 -0.18 3.86 14.29
C VAL A 156 -0.36 2.47 13.69
N LEU A 157 0.61 2.03 12.89
CA LEU A 157 0.67 0.66 12.41
C LEU A 157 1.02 -0.27 13.56
N MET A 158 0.28 -1.37 13.66
CA MET A 158 0.47 -2.37 14.71
C MET A 158 1.92 -2.86 14.68
N GLU A 159 2.67 -2.60 15.76
CA GLU A 159 3.96 -3.26 15.95
C GLU A 159 3.68 -4.75 16.14
N ARG A 160 4.43 -5.58 15.42
CA ARG A 160 4.40 -7.03 15.60
C ARG A 160 4.43 -7.32 17.09
N ALA A 161 3.43 -8.06 17.60
CA ALA A 161 3.62 -8.78 18.84
C ALA A 161 4.93 -9.58 18.71
N PRO A 162 5.83 -9.52 19.70
CA PRO A 162 7.07 -10.27 19.65
C PRO A 162 6.74 -11.73 19.37
N GLN A 163 7.38 -12.30 18.35
CA GLN A 163 7.36 -13.73 18.11
C GLN A 163 7.90 -14.38 19.39
N VAL A 164 7.03 -15.00 20.18
CA VAL A 164 7.46 -15.86 21.29
C VAL A 164 8.22 -17.01 20.66
N VAL A 165 9.55 -16.87 20.64
CA VAL A 165 10.49 -17.95 20.36
C VAL A 165 10.23 -19.01 21.42
N LYS A 166 9.50 -20.07 21.05
CA LYS A 166 9.50 -21.31 21.82
C LYS A 166 10.83 -21.99 21.56
N ASN A 167 11.81 -21.72 22.41
CA ASN A 167 13.00 -22.54 22.51
C ASN A 167 12.57 -23.90 23.10
N ASN A 168 12.91 -24.97 22.41
CA ASN A 168 12.77 -26.34 22.88
C ASN A 168 14.15 -26.97 22.97
#